data_AF-A0A1F0NCG1-F1
#
_entry.id   AF-A0A1F0NCG1-F1
#
_cell.length_a   1.000
_cell.length_b   1.000
_cell.length_c   1.000
_cell.angle_alpha   90.00
_cell.angle_beta   90.00
_cell.angle_gamma   90.00
#
_symmetry.space_group_name_H-M   'P 1'
#
loop_
_entity.id
_entity.type
_entity.pdbx_description
1 polymer ?
#
loop_
_entity_poly.entity_id
_entity_poly.type
_entity_poly.pdbx_seq_one_letter_code
_entity_poly.pdbx_strand_id
1 'polypeptide(L)' 'MYNLLLTILLVLSVVIVIAIFMQPTKNQSSNVFDASAGDLFERSKARGFEAVMQRLTGILVFFWLAIALALTVLSSR' A
#
# COMPACT_ATOMS: atom_id res chain seq x y z
N MET A 1 23.80 7.54 -11.41
CA MET A 1 22.49 7.84 -10.77
C MET A 1 21.42 6.85 -11.17
N TYR A 2 21.26 6.52 -12.45
CA TYR A 2 20.27 5.54 -12.92
C TYR A 2 20.34 4.19 -12.18
N ASN A 3 21.50 3.51 -12.16
CA ASN A 3 21.65 2.22 -11.47
C ASN A 3 21.36 2.29 -9.96
N LEU A 4 21.71 3.41 -9.31
CA LEU A 4 21.42 3.60 -7.88
C LEU A 4 19.91 3.69 -7.64
N LEU A 5 19.20 4.49 -8.44
CA LEU A 5 17.74 4.61 -8.36
C LEU A 5 17.05 3.28 -8.69
N LEU A 6 17.56 2.53 -9.68
CA LEU A 6 17.04 1.22 -10.04
C LEU A 6 17.21 0.21 -8.89
N THR A 7 18.39 0.16 -8.28
CA THR A 7 18.64 -0.69 -7.09
C THR A 7 17.71 -0.32 -5.94
N ILE A 8 17.53 0.98 -5.65
CA ILE A 8 16.60 1.43 -4.60
C ILE A 8 15.17 1.01 -4.94
N LEU A 9 14.71 1.21 -6.18
CA LEU A 9 13.38 0.81 -6.63
C LEU A 9 13.15 -0.70 -6.42
N LEU A 10 14.13 -1.53 -6.77
CA LEU A 10 14.06 -2.98 -6.61
C LEU A 10 13.93 -3.36 -5.13
N VAL A 11 14.81 -2.84 -4.27
CA VAL A 11 14.75 -3.10 -2.82
C VAL A 11 13.41 -2.65 -2.24
N LEU A 12 12.94 -1.46 -2.62
CA LEU A 12 11.70 -0.88 -2.13
C LEU A 12 10.48 -1.70 -2.61
N SER A 13 10.56 -2.31 -3.80
CA SER A 13 9.53 -3.25 -4.31
C SER A 13 9.40 -4.46 -3.41
N VAL A 14 10.51 -5.09 -3.02
CA VAL A 14 10.53 -6.25 -2.12
C VAL A 14 9.96 -5.87 -0.75
N VAL A 15 10.35 -4.72 -0.21
CA VAL A 15 9.85 -4.22 1.08
C VAL A 15 8.34 -3.98 1.04
N ILE A 16 7.80 -3.38 -0.04
CA ILE A 16 6.36 -3.16 -0.20
C ILE A 16 5.61 -4.49 -0.23
N VAL A 17 6.11 -5.49 -0.97
CA VAL A 17 5.47 -6.80 -1.05
C VAL A 17 5.35 -7.42 0.34
N ILE A 18 6.44 -7.43 1.11
CA ILE A 18 6.44 -7.93 2.49
C ILE A 18 5.45 -7.13 3.36
N ALA A 19 5.45 -5.80 3.25
CA ALA A 19 4.56 -4.95 4.02
C ALA A 19 3.07 -5.22 3.73
N ILE A 20 2.72 -5.48 2.46
CA ILE A 20 1.35 -5.84 2.05
C ILE A 20 0.95 -7.20 2.64
N PHE A 21 1.81 -8.21 2.54
CA PHE A 21 1.51 -9.53 3.13
C PHE A 21 1.37 -9.50 4.65
N MET A 22 2.01 -8.54 5.33
CA MET A 22 1.89 -8.34 6.76
C MET A 22 0.62 -7.57 7.17
N GLN A 23 -0.13 -7.00 6.22
CA GLN A 23 -1.39 -6.32 6.54
C GLN A 23 -2.49 -7.34 6.91
N PRO A 24 -3.20 -7.15 8.03
CA PRO A 24 -4.27 -8.06 8.41
C PRO A 24 -5.44 -7.97 7.43
N THR A 25 -5.95 -9.10 6.97
CA THR A 25 -7.16 -9.16 6.15
C THR A 25 -8.39 -9.15 7.05
N LYS A 26 -9.26 -8.15 6.88
CA LYS A 26 -10.59 -8.17 7.51
C LYS A 26 -11.53 -8.94 6.60
N ASN A 27 -11.99 -10.11 7.05
CA ASN A 27 -13.08 -10.80 6.39
C ASN A 27 -14.34 -9.94 6.55
N GLN A 28 -14.82 -9.38 5.45
CA GLN A 28 -16.12 -8.72 5.41
C GLN A 28 -17.17 -9.81 5.70
N SER A 29 -17.97 -9.63 6.76
CA SER A 29 -18.90 -10.64 7.25
C SER A 29 -19.83 -11.14 6.13
N SER A 30 -20.08 -12.44 6.10
CA SER A 30 -20.67 -13.19 4.98
C SER A 30 -22.12 -12.84 4.63
N ASN A 31 -22.75 -11.87 5.30
CA ASN A 31 -24.14 -11.48 5.08
C ASN A 31 -24.25 -9.97 4.75
N VAL A 32 -23.72 -9.57 3.59
CA VAL A 32 -23.90 -8.21 3.03
C VAL A 32 -25.38 -7.91 2.74
N PHE A 33 -26.22 -8.93 2.57
CA PHE A 33 -27.66 -8.79 2.32
C PHE A 33 -28.54 -8.78 3.58
N ASP A 34 -27.98 -9.11 4.75
CA ASP A 34 -28.69 -9.16 6.04
C ASP A 34 -28.25 -8.01 6.98
N ALA A 35 -27.25 -7.23 6.55
CA ALA A 35 -26.77 -6.06 7.24
C ALA A 35 -27.83 -4.94 7.14
N SER A 36 -28.24 -4.40 8.29
CA SER A 36 -29.10 -3.21 8.34
C SER A 36 -28.44 -2.07 7.56
N ALA A 37 -29.21 -1.19 6.90
CA ALA A 37 -28.67 -0.13 6.04
C ALA A 37 -27.61 0.78 6.69
N GLY A 38 -27.49 0.79 8.03
CA GLY A 38 -26.42 1.46 8.77
C GLY A 38 -25.07 0.73 8.77
N ASP A 39 -25.06 -0.59 8.81
CA ASP A 39 -23.84 -1.41 8.89
C ASP A 39 -23.05 -1.44 7.57
N LEU A 40 -23.71 -1.21 6.43
CA LEU A 40 -23.07 -1.16 5.10
C LEU A 40 -22.14 0.06 4.92
N PHE A 41 -22.35 1.11 5.71
CA PHE A 41 -21.53 2.32 5.67
C PHE A 41 -20.68 2.50 6.94
N GLU A 42 -20.86 1.65 7.95
CA GLU A 42 -20.00 1.62 9.13
C GLU A 42 -18.64 1.00 8.78
N ARG A 43 -17.82 1.77 8.09
CA ARG A 43 -16.45 1.39 7.80
C ARG A 43 -15.67 1.44 9.11
N SER A 44 -15.42 0.28 9.71
CA SER A 44 -14.61 0.16 10.91
C SER A 44 -13.29 0.89 10.71
N LYS A 45 -13.11 1.99 11.45
CA LYS A 45 -11.90 2.81 11.37
C LYS A 45 -10.70 1.93 11.67
N ALA A 46 -9.72 1.91 10.77
CA ALA A 46 -8.44 1.26 11.06
C ALA A 46 -7.84 1.91 12.32
N ARG A 47 -7.50 1.09 13.32
CA ARG A 47 -6.97 1.53 14.61
C ARG A 47 -5.73 0.71 14.97
N GLY A 48 -4.83 1.31 15.75
CA GLY A 48 -3.61 0.64 16.20
C GLY A 48 -2.69 0.26 15.05
N PHE A 49 -2.23 -1.00 15.06
CA PHE A 49 -1.23 -1.52 14.12
C PHE A 49 -1.67 -1.46 12.65
N GLU A 50 -2.94 -1.76 12.35
CA GLU A 50 -3.47 -1.72 10.99
C GLU A 50 -3.40 -0.31 10.38
N ALA A 51 -3.72 0.73 11.17
CA ALA A 51 -3.65 2.11 10.70
C ALA A 51 -2.21 2.55 10.40
N VAL A 52 -1.25 2.08 11.21
CA VAL A 52 0.18 2.36 10.98
C VAL A 52 0.66 1.65 9.72
N MET A 53 0.34 0.37 9.56
CA MET A 53 0.72 -0.40 8.38
C MET A 53 0.13 0.16 7.09
N GLN A 54 -1.15 0.56 7.11
CA GLN A 54 -1.78 1.19 5.94
C GLN A 54 -1.09 2.51 5.56
N ARG A 55 -0.79 3.37 6.53
CA ARG A 55 -0.08 4.65 6.29
C ARG A 55 1.34 4.43 5.80
N LEU A 56 2.06 3.51 6.43
CA LEU A 56 3.43 3.17 6.07
C LEU A 56 3.52 2.62 4.65
N THR A 57 2.65 1.66 4.29
CA THR A 57 2.57 1.14 2.92
C THR A 57 2.23 2.24 1.92
N GLY A 58 1.32 3.17 2.28
CA GLY A 58 1.01 4.34 1.45
C GLY A 58 2.24 5.22 1.18
N ILE A 59 3.04 5.51 2.21
CA ILE A 59 4.28 6.28 2.09
C ILE A 59 5.30 5.55 1.21
N LEU A 60 5.47 4.24 1.41
CA LEU A 60 6.38 3.43 0.59
C LEU A 60 5.97 3.46 -0.88
N VAL A 61 4.69 3.25 -1.18
CA VAL A 61 4.17 3.30 -2.55
C VAL A 61 4.36 4.67 -3.19
N PHE A 62 4.18 5.76 -2.43
CA PHE A 62 4.46 7.10 -2.93
C PHE A 62 5.91 7.27 -3.38
N PHE A 63 6.88 6.86 -2.55
CA PHE A 63 8.31 6.93 -2.92
C PHE A 63 8.65 5.99 -4.07
N TRP A 64 8.05 4.80 -4.10
CA TRP A 64 8.19 3.87 -5.22
C TRP A 64 7.79 4.52 -6.55
N LEU A 65 6.62 5.16 -6.60
CA LEU A 65 6.12 5.85 -7.80
C LEU A 65 6.98 7.06 -8.18
N ALA A 66 7.42 7.85 -7.19
CA ALA A 66 8.29 9.00 -7.44
C ALA A 66 9.63 8.57 -8.08
N ILE A 67 10.23 7.50 -7.58
CA ILE A 67 11.48 6.95 -8.13
C ILE A 67 11.24 6.35 -9.51
N ALA A 68 10.13 5.62 -9.72
CA ALA A 68 9.78 5.06 -11.01
C ALA A 68 9.62 6.16 -12.08
N LEU A 69 8.91 7.24 -11.76
CA LEU A 69 8.76 8.40 -12.67
C LEU A 69 10.10 9.08 -12.96
N ALA A 70 10.94 9.27 -11.93
CA ALA A 70 12.28 9.83 -12.12
C ALA A 70 13.13 8.95 -13.06
N LEU A 71 13.05 7.63 -12.93
CA LEU A 71 13.71 6.68 -13.82
C LEU A 71 13.17 6.74 -15.25
N THR A 72 11.85 6.86 -15.45
CA THR A 72 11.26 7.03 -16.79
C THR A 72 11.81 8.28 -17.48
N VAL A 73 11.85 9.42 -16.78
CA VAL A 73 12.40 10.67 -17.33
C VAL A 73 13.88 10.53 -17.63
N LEU A 74 14.65 9.92 -16.73
CA LEU A 74 16.10 9.75 -16.92
C LEU A 74 16.44 8.74 -18.02
N SER A 75 15.60 7.72 -18.23
CA SER A 75 15.72 6.74 -19.31
C SER A 75 15.30 7.27 -20.68
N SER A 76 14.49 8.33 -20.71
CA SER A 76 14.03 8.97 -21.95
C SER A 76 15.03 9.96 -22.55
N ARG A 77 16.18 10.14 -21.91
CA ARG A 77 17.30 10.97 -22.38
C ARG A 77 18.47 10.10 -22.78
#